data_AF-B1T1A2-F1
#
_entry.id   AF-B1T1A2-F1
#
_cell.length_a   1.000
_cell.length_b   1.000
_cell.length_c   1.000
_cell.angle_alpha   90.00
_cell.angle_beta   90.00
_cell.angle_gamma   90.00
#
_symmetry.space_group_name_H-M   'P 1'
#
loop_
_entity.id
_entity.type
_entity.pdbx_description
1 polymer ?
#
loop_
_entity_poly.entity_id
_entity_poly.type
_entity_poly.pdbx_seq_one_letter_code
_entity_poly.pdbx_strand_id
1 'polypeptide(L)'
;MNDTPDRPDDLPVDPDRRRMLGGLAALGAGVALGGCETTPGSAPRSATDLRIDDALRRQVRHIVVIYAENRSFSNLYGDFPGVRHPLSEVRPEEARQLDRDGKTPLPVLPKIWGGLVPRAQEVDGKRYAIAERDIDKLPNAPFRISDAQGKPLPNNVITRDLWHRFYQNQMQIADGRNDQFAAWADSGGLVMGHYRNSADTLRLWNLARQYTLCDNFFMAAFGGSWLNHMFLISAQPPIYPDAHKHPHAAKLLSKVDGDDPAGTRLTLAADSPASALDGPPKFAVDGPLTPDGYGVNTMAPPYQPSYVPPADPGNAAYADPADHRVIPPQGHATIGDRLSEKNVDWAWYSGAWQYALEHRDTGMVPDFQYHHQPFNYFANYAPGTDARRKHLRDAGVGDEPSTNRFIADIDAGRLPAVTFYKPQGNLNMHAGYADVESGDRHIANVIEHIRRGPQWANTVIVMTHDENGGWWDPVAPPAGDRWGPGSRIPALVISPFAKKGYVDHTMYDTNSILRFISRVHGLAPLDGVAARDKAFALRGATPPGDLTNALDLG
;
A
#
# COMPACT_ATOMS: atom_id res chain seq x y z
N MET A 1 61.73 -3.15 6.21
CA MET A 1 60.70 -2.16 5.81
C MET A 1 59.58 -2.98 5.24
N ASN A 2 58.67 -3.39 6.13
CA ASN A 2 57.63 -4.38 5.88
C ASN A 2 56.31 -3.67 6.14
N ASP A 3 55.43 -3.60 5.15
CA ASP A 3 54.03 -3.22 5.34
C ASP A 3 53.16 -4.31 4.70
N THR A 4 52.38 -4.97 5.54
CA THR A 4 51.31 -5.90 5.17
C THR A 4 50.02 -5.25 5.67
N PRO A 5 48.96 -5.14 4.86
CA PRO A 5 47.75 -4.42 5.27
C PRO A 5 46.83 -5.28 6.15
N ASP A 6 46.28 -4.61 7.17
CA ASP A 6 45.26 -5.07 8.13
C ASP A 6 43.91 -5.41 7.49
N ARG A 7 43.28 -6.47 8.02
CA ARG A 7 41.81 -6.64 8.00
C ARG A 7 41.19 -5.84 9.14
N PRO A 8 39.93 -5.38 8.97
CA PRO A 8 38.99 -5.50 10.07
C PRO A 8 37.63 -6.05 9.64
N ASP A 9 37.25 -7.17 10.27
CA ASP A 9 35.87 -7.54 10.55
C ASP A 9 35.33 -6.57 11.63
N ASP A 10 34.22 -5.88 11.36
CA ASP A 10 33.33 -5.30 12.39
C ASP A 10 32.01 -4.87 11.72
N LEU A 11 30.98 -5.71 11.84
CA LEU A 11 29.58 -5.35 11.55
C LEU A 11 28.90 -4.98 12.88
N PRO A 12 28.21 -3.83 12.99
CA PRO A 12 27.51 -3.49 14.23
C PRO A 12 26.27 -4.36 14.47
N VAL A 13 26.24 -4.84 15.70
CA VAL A 13 25.25 -5.65 16.39
C VAL A 13 23.95 -4.86 16.64
N ASP A 14 22.82 -5.51 16.35
CA ASP A 14 21.47 -5.42 16.96
C ASP A 14 20.94 -4.03 17.43
N PRO A 15 19.92 -3.46 16.76
CA PRO A 15 19.33 -2.16 17.11
C PRO A 15 18.44 -2.14 18.37
N ASP A 16 18.20 -3.25 19.07
CA ASP A 16 17.25 -3.29 20.20
C ASP A 16 17.80 -2.86 21.58
N ARG A 17 18.98 -2.22 21.64
CA ARG A 17 19.51 -1.67 22.91
C ARG A 17 19.73 -0.16 22.88
N ARG A 18 18.66 0.62 23.06
CA ARG A 18 18.68 1.87 23.86
C ARG A 18 17.28 2.48 24.03
N ARG A 19 16.69 2.27 25.22
CA ARG A 19 16.04 3.30 26.08
C ARG A 19 15.27 2.62 27.22
N MET A 20 15.95 2.44 28.34
CA MET A 20 15.29 2.21 29.64
C MET A 20 16.25 2.70 30.72
N LEU A 21 16.02 3.93 31.18
CA LEU A 21 16.56 4.42 32.44
C LEU A 21 15.55 5.35 33.10
N GLY A 22 15.21 5.03 34.35
CA GLY A 22 15.01 6.06 35.36
C GLY A 22 13.72 6.01 36.18
N GLY A 23 13.37 4.87 36.79
CA GLY A 23 12.31 4.85 37.80
C GLY A 23 12.41 3.66 38.76
N LEU A 24 12.77 3.97 40.01
CA LEU A 24 12.70 3.16 41.25
C LEU A 24 13.93 2.32 41.65
N ALA A 25 14.38 2.64 42.87
CA ALA A 25 15.47 2.05 43.61
C ALA A 25 15.06 0.75 44.33
N ALA A 26 16.10 -0.03 44.62
CA ALA A 26 16.14 -1.44 44.98
C ALA A 26 15.62 -1.82 46.39
N LEU A 27 15.21 -3.09 46.56
CA LEU A 27 16.00 -4.14 47.25
C LEU A 27 15.18 -5.43 47.44
N GLY A 28 15.78 -6.57 47.09
CA GLY A 28 15.26 -7.89 47.41
C GLY A 28 16.00 -9.01 46.66
N ALA A 29 17.10 -9.49 47.23
CA ALA A 29 17.93 -10.55 46.69
C ALA A 29 17.28 -11.94 46.81
N GLY A 30 17.41 -12.76 45.77
CA GLY A 30 17.09 -14.20 45.77
C GLY A 30 17.83 -14.90 44.63
N VAL A 31 18.65 -15.89 44.97
CA VAL A 31 19.63 -16.58 44.11
C VAL A 31 19.05 -17.87 43.49
N ALA A 32 19.45 -18.14 42.24
CA ALA A 32 19.43 -19.42 41.49
C ALA A 32 18.03 -19.94 41.06
N LEU A 33 17.81 -20.41 39.83
CA LEU A 33 18.57 -21.38 39.02
C LEU A 33 18.34 -21.14 37.52
N GLY A 34 19.28 -21.60 36.70
CA GLY A 34 19.21 -21.54 35.25
C GLY A 34 17.92 -22.11 34.68
N GLY A 35 17.26 -21.32 33.86
CA GLY A 35 16.17 -21.73 32.98
C GLY A 35 16.34 -20.95 31.69
N CYS A 36 16.38 -21.67 30.56
CA CYS A 36 16.25 -21.06 29.25
C CYS A 36 15.09 -20.06 29.28
N GLU A 37 15.35 -18.80 28.95
CA GLU A 37 14.28 -17.88 28.56
C GLU A 37 13.68 -18.44 27.27
N THR A 38 12.64 -19.24 27.44
CA THR A 38 11.66 -19.42 26.39
C THR A 38 11.08 -18.04 26.14
N THR A 39 11.45 -17.43 25.03
CA THR A 39 10.60 -16.47 24.34
C THR A 39 9.16 -16.98 24.46
N PRO A 40 8.15 -16.14 24.76
CA PRO A 40 6.77 -16.57 24.72
C PRO A 40 6.45 -16.95 23.28
N GLY A 41 6.70 -18.23 22.97
CA GLY A 41 6.42 -18.85 21.69
C GLY A 41 4.92 -18.85 21.50
N SER A 42 4.50 -18.57 20.27
CA SER A 42 3.11 -18.71 19.85
C SER A 42 2.48 -19.95 20.47
N ALA A 43 1.24 -19.84 20.95
CA ALA A 43 0.49 -21.00 21.43
C ALA A 43 0.65 -22.19 20.46
N PRO A 44 0.82 -23.43 20.95
CA PRO A 44 1.01 -24.58 20.10
C PRO A 44 -0.14 -24.70 19.09
N ARG A 45 0.19 -24.93 17.81
CA ARG A 45 -0.79 -25.03 16.72
C ARG A 45 -1.79 -26.14 17.00
N SER A 46 -3.07 -25.86 16.77
CA SER A 46 -4.13 -26.86 16.98
C SER A 46 -4.08 -27.95 15.90
N ALA A 47 -4.71 -29.10 16.16
CA ALA A 47 -4.87 -30.16 15.15
C ALA A 47 -5.62 -29.67 13.89
N THR A 48 -6.54 -28.72 14.07
CA THR A 48 -7.24 -28.04 12.96
C THR A 48 -6.27 -27.20 12.14
N ASP A 49 -5.38 -26.44 12.78
CA ASP A 49 -4.36 -25.65 12.07
C ASP A 49 -3.41 -26.52 11.27
N LEU A 50 -3.00 -27.66 11.82
CA LEU A 50 -2.13 -28.61 11.12
C LEU A 50 -2.81 -29.23 9.88
N ARG A 51 -4.11 -29.55 9.97
CA ARG A 51 -4.90 -30.02 8.82
C ARG A 51 -4.99 -28.96 7.72
N ILE A 52 -5.24 -27.71 8.11
CA ILE A 52 -5.31 -26.59 7.17
C ILE A 52 -3.93 -26.38 6.50
N ASP A 53 -2.85 -26.43 7.27
CA ASP A 53 -1.48 -26.31 6.75
C ASP A 53 -1.16 -27.41 5.72
N ASP A 54 -1.55 -28.66 5.98
CA ASP A 54 -1.41 -29.77 5.03
C ASP A 54 -2.21 -29.51 3.74
N ALA A 55 -3.47 -29.11 3.89
CA ALA A 55 -4.36 -28.82 2.77
C ALA A 55 -3.79 -27.70 1.89
N LEU A 56 -3.35 -26.60 2.49
CA LEU A 56 -2.70 -25.47 1.79
C LEU A 56 -1.47 -25.94 1.01
N ARG A 57 -0.54 -26.65 1.66
CA ARG A 57 0.71 -27.14 1.02
C ARG A 57 0.48 -28.12 -0.12
N ARG A 58 -0.62 -28.89 -0.06
CA ARG A 58 -0.97 -29.87 -1.08
C ARG A 58 -1.73 -29.26 -2.25
N GLN A 59 -2.62 -28.31 -1.99
CA GLN A 59 -3.58 -27.78 -2.97
C GLN A 59 -3.13 -26.48 -3.63
N VAL A 60 -2.48 -25.58 -2.88
CA VAL A 60 -2.04 -24.28 -3.41
C VAL A 60 -0.63 -24.41 -3.96
N ARG A 61 -0.47 -24.19 -5.27
CA ARG A 61 0.83 -24.24 -5.97
C ARG A 61 1.26 -22.87 -6.48
N HIS A 62 0.30 -22.00 -6.76
CA HIS A 62 0.54 -20.65 -7.26
C HIS A 62 -0.23 -19.63 -6.42
N ILE A 63 0.45 -18.59 -5.98
CA ILE A 63 -0.13 -17.41 -5.34
C ILE A 63 0.17 -16.22 -6.26
N VAL A 64 -0.87 -15.55 -6.76
CA VAL A 64 -0.73 -14.38 -7.61
C VAL A 64 -1.30 -13.17 -6.87
N VAL A 65 -0.45 -12.18 -6.59
CA VAL A 65 -0.84 -10.91 -5.96
C VAL A 65 -0.91 -9.85 -7.04
N ILE A 66 -2.11 -9.31 -7.30
CA ILE A 66 -2.32 -8.20 -8.23
C ILE A 66 -2.61 -6.95 -7.43
N TYR A 67 -1.82 -5.89 -7.65
CA TYR A 67 -1.81 -4.70 -6.80
C TYR A 67 -2.20 -3.44 -7.58
N ALA A 68 -3.46 -3.01 -7.47
CA ALA A 68 -3.99 -1.79 -8.10
C ALA A 68 -3.58 -0.50 -7.34
N GLU A 69 -4.03 0.66 -7.81
CA GLU A 69 -3.86 2.02 -7.25
C GLU A 69 -5.22 2.74 -7.20
N ASN A 70 -5.25 3.90 -6.56
CA ASN A 70 -5.60 3.87 -5.16
C ASN A 70 -7.07 4.08 -4.88
N ARG A 71 -7.69 3.22 -4.06
CA ARG A 71 -9.12 3.28 -3.83
C ARG A 71 -9.44 2.82 -2.41
N SER A 72 -10.20 3.62 -1.66
CA SER A 72 -10.83 3.13 -0.43
C SER A 72 -11.88 2.08 -0.76
N PHE A 73 -12.21 1.23 0.21
CA PHE A 73 -13.25 0.22 0.03
C PHE A 73 -14.57 0.87 -0.39
N SER A 74 -15.00 1.91 0.33
CA SER A 74 -16.28 2.58 0.06
C SER A 74 -16.31 3.35 -1.25
N ASN A 75 -15.16 3.78 -1.78
CA ASN A 75 -15.09 4.46 -3.06
C ASN A 75 -15.58 3.56 -4.23
N LEU A 76 -15.31 2.24 -4.18
CA LEU A 76 -15.65 1.28 -5.24
C LEU A 76 -16.62 0.15 -4.86
N TYR A 77 -16.67 -0.26 -3.58
CA TYR A 77 -17.38 -1.45 -3.10
C TYR A 77 -18.34 -1.16 -1.93
N GLY A 78 -18.54 0.11 -1.58
CA GLY A 78 -19.27 0.51 -0.37
C GLY A 78 -20.67 -0.10 -0.21
N ASP A 79 -21.39 -0.36 -1.30
CA ASP A 79 -22.74 -0.96 -1.30
C ASP A 79 -22.77 -2.37 -1.89
N PHE A 80 -21.65 -3.10 -1.87
CA PHE A 80 -21.64 -4.47 -2.35
C PHE A 80 -22.56 -5.35 -1.48
N PRO A 81 -23.43 -6.19 -2.06
CA PRO A 81 -24.36 -7.00 -1.27
C PRO A 81 -23.65 -7.91 -0.27
N GLY A 82 -24.04 -7.82 1.00
CA GLY A 82 -23.49 -8.65 2.08
C GLY A 82 -22.31 -8.04 2.83
N VAL A 83 -21.85 -6.83 2.47
CA VAL A 83 -20.87 -6.10 3.29
C VAL A 83 -21.45 -5.76 4.67
N ARG A 84 -20.60 -5.83 5.70
CA ARG A 84 -20.97 -5.58 7.10
C ARG A 84 -21.35 -4.13 7.36
N HIS A 85 -20.75 -3.20 6.62
CA HIS A 85 -20.96 -1.76 6.77
C HIS A 85 -21.26 -1.11 5.41
N PRO A 86 -22.50 -1.23 4.90
CA PRO A 86 -22.88 -0.64 3.63
C PRO A 86 -22.81 0.88 3.68
N LEU A 87 -22.27 1.52 2.63
CA LEU A 87 -22.15 2.98 2.55
C LEU A 87 -23.51 3.68 2.63
N SER A 88 -24.54 3.09 2.02
CA SER A 88 -25.92 3.55 2.04
C SER A 88 -26.60 3.47 3.41
N GLU A 89 -26.04 2.72 4.36
CA GLU A 89 -26.55 2.58 5.73
C GLU A 89 -25.76 3.40 6.76
N VAL A 90 -24.70 4.10 6.34
CA VAL A 90 -23.91 4.96 7.23
C VAL A 90 -24.76 6.11 7.74
N ARG A 91 -24.77 6.31 9.05
CA ARG A 91 -25.59 7.35 9.67
C ARG A 91 -25.00 8.74 9.38
N PRO A 92 -25.83 9.79 9.20
CA PRO A 92 -25.31 11.13 8.93
C PRO A 92 -24.32 11.66 9.98
N GLU A 93 -24.43 11.24 11.24
CA GLU A 93 -23.47 11.57 12.30
C GLU A 93 -22.12 10.86 12.18
N GLU A 94 -22.06 9.66 11.60
CA GLU A 94 -20.83 8.89 11.37
C GLU A 94 -20.09 9.38 10.12
N ALA A 95 -20.82 9.89 9.14
CA ALA A 95 -20.24 10.39 7.89
C ALA A 95 -19.82 11.87 7.97
N ARG A 96 -20.25 12.57 9.01
CA ARG A 96 -20.06 14.02 9.18
C ARG A 96 -18.57 14.35 9.31
N GLN A 97 -18.13 15.30 8.50
CA GLN A 97 -16.79 15.87 8.59
C GLN A 97 -16.78 17.13 9.48
N LEU A 98 -15.76 17.23 10.31
CA LEU A 98 -15.43 18.36 11.16
C LEU A 98 -14.32 19.18 10.51
N ASP A 99 -14.24 20.44 10.91
CA ASP A 99 -13.18 21.35 10.51
C ASP A 99 -11.85 21.03 11.25
N ARG A 100 -10.81 21.82 10.99
CA ARG A 100 -9.45 21.62 11.52
C ARG A 100 -9.36 21.69 13.04
N ASP A 101 -10.31 22.36 13.69
CA ASP A 101 -10.42 22.41 15.14
C ASP A 101 -10.88 21.08 15.77
N GLY A 102 -11.31 20.11 14.94
CA GLY A 102 -11.80 18.80 15.36
C GLY A 102 -13.09 18.85 16.17
N LYS A 103 -13.84 19.96 16.09
CA LYS A 103 -15.03 20.21 16.92
C LYS A 103 -16.19 20.76 16.11
N THR A 104 -15.92 21.66 15.17
CA THR A 104 -16.92 22.38 14.40
C THR A 104 -17.35 21.54 13.19
N PRO A 105 -18.62 21.10 13.09
CA PRO A 105 -19.10 20.46 11.88
C PRO A 105 -19.02 21.40 10.68
N LEU A 106 -18.50 20.88 9.56
CA LEU A 106 -18.50 21.63 8.31
C LEU A 106 -19.96 21.82 7.84
N PRO A 107 -20.41 23.05 7.56
CA PRO A 107 -21.78 23.29 7.07
C PRO A 107 -22.00 22.71 5.66
N VAL A 108 -20.94 22.67 4.86
CA VAL A 108 -20.81 22.03 3.54
C VAL A 108 -19.38 21.53 3.42
N LEU A 109 -19.11 20.55 2.54
CA LEU A 109 -17.73 20.18 2.28
C LEU A 109 -16.98 21.32 1.57
N PRO A 110 -15.66 21.45 1.77
CA PRO A 110 -14.84 22.39 1.02
C PRO A 110 -14.95 22.17 -0.48
N LYS A 111 -14.69 23.23 -1.24
CA LYS A 111 -14.56 23.14 -2.69
C LYS A 111 -13.55 22.06 -3.06
N ILE A 112 -13.77 21.41 -4.19
CA ILE A 112 -12.75 20.59 -4.82
C ILE A 112 -11.73 21.54 -5.43
N TRP A 113 -10.72 21.94 -4.66
CA TRP A 113 -9.65 22.81 -5.13
C TRP A 113 -8.98 22.21 -6.37
N GLY A 114 -8.53 23.03 -7.32
CA GLY A 114 -8.05 22.60 -8.64
C GLY A 114 -9.11 22.05 -9.60
N GLY A 115 -10.33 21.74 -9.14
CA GLY A 115 -11.41 21.15 -9.92
C GLY A 115 -11.37 19.61 -9.96
N LEU A 116 -12.52 19.00 -10.25
CA LEU A 116 -12.67 17.54 -10.32
C LEU A 116 -11.98 16.93 -11.54
N VAL A 117 -12.05 17.60 -12.69
CA VAL A 117 -11.42 17.17 -13.95
C VAL A 117 -10.56 18.34 -14.45
N PRO A 118 -9.34 18.51 -13.91
CA PRO A 118 -8.49 19.66 -14.20
C PRO A 118 -7.87 19.61 -15.60
N ARG A 119 -7.71 18.40 -16.16
CA ARG A 119 -7.24 18.18 -17.54
C ARG A 119 -8.45 17.84 -18.40
N ALA A 120 -8.69 18.64 -19.43
CA ALA A 120 -9.82 18.40 -20.34
C ALA A 120 -9.66 17.08 -21.10
N GLN A 121 -10.75 16.31 -21.23
CA GLN A 121 -10.76 14.97 -21.83
C GLN A 121 -11.97 14.84 -22.75
N GLU A 122 -11.85 14.08 -23.84
CA GLU A 122 -13.00 13.66 -24.64
C GLU A 122 -13.26 12.18 -24.40
N VAL A 123 -14.47 11.87 -23.96
CA VAL A 123 -14.91 10.50 -23.65
C VAL A 123 -16.30 10.32 -24.26
N ASP A 124 -16.45 9.31 -25.11
CA ASP A 124 -17.69 8.98 -25.82
C ASP A 124 -18.35 10.18 -26.52
N GLY A 125 -17.52 11.03 -27.15
CA GLY A 125 -17.97 12.24 -27.86
C GLY A 125 -18.42 13.39 -26.95
N LYS A 126 -18.27 13.27 -25.63
CA LYS A 126 -18.48 14.36 -24.66
C LYS A 126 -17.15 14.86 -24.10
N ARG A 127 -16.99 16.18 -24.07
CA ARG A 127 -15.85 16.85 -23.42
C ARG A 127 -16.11 17.03 -21.92
N TYR A 128 -15.15 16.59 -21.10
CA TYR A 128 -15.15 16.76 -19.65
C TYR A 128 -14.02 17.70 -19.25
N ALA A 129 -14.38 18.83 -18.62
CA ALA A 129 -13.48 19.75 -17.94
C ALA A 129 -14.30 20.40 -16.82
N ILE A 130 -14.06 19.98 -15.59
CA ILE A 130 -14.91 20.31 -14.44
C ILE A 130 -14.03 21.04 -13.43
N ALA A 131 -14.10 22.36 -13.46
CA ALA A 131 -13.32 23.25 -12.61
C ALA A 131 -14.02 23.47 -11.25
N GLU A 132 -13.32 24.12 -10.32
CA GLU A 132 -13.86 24.39 -8.98
C GLU A 132 -15.23 25.10 -9.01
N ARG A 133 -15.40 26.05 -9.95
CA ARG A 133 -16.62 26.85 -10.10
C ARG A 133 -17.83 26.05 -10.58
N ASP A 134 -17.60 24.87 -11.14
CA ASP A 134 -18.65 24.02 -11.72
C ASP A 134 -19.26 23.09 -10.67
N ILE A 135 -18.69 23.05 -9.45
CA ILE A 135 -19.11 22.21 -8.33
C ILE A 135 -19.34 23.11 -7.13
N ASP A 136 -20.57 23.21 -6.66
CA ASP A 136 -20.92 24.03 -5.51
C ASP A 136 -21.80 23.26 -4.53
N LYS A 137 -21.72 23.64 -3.25
CA LYS A 137 -22.56 23.13 -2.15
C LYS A 137 -22.56 21.60 -2.01
N LEU A 138 -21.36 21.00 -1.99
CA LEU A 138 -21.22 19.59 -1.65
C LEU A 138 -21.76 19.32 -0.23
N PRO A 139 -22.66 18.34 -0.05
CA PRO A 139 -23.20 18.03 1.27
C PRO A 139 -22.09 17.53 2.18
N ASN A 140 -22.15 17.82 3.48
CA ASN A 140 -21.27 17.20 4.48
C ASN A 140 -21.66 15.73 4.73
N ALA A 141 -21.50 14.93 3.69
CA ALA A 141 -21.81 13.51 3.61
C ALA A 141 -21.11 12.91 2.37
N PRO A 142 -20.99 11.58 2.29
CA PRO A 142 -20.57 10.89 1.07
C PRO A 142 -21.47 11.26 -0.12
N PHE A 143 -20.87 11.42 -1.30
CA PHE A 143 -21.62 11.76 -2.50
C PHE A 143 -21.11 11.02 -3.73
N ARG A 144 -22.02 10.79 -4.68
CA ARG A 144 -21.68 10.23 -5.98
C ARG A 144 -20.95 11.25 -6.83
N ILE A 145 -19.76 10.89 -7.32
CA ILE A 145 -19.00 11.72 -8.25
C ILE A 145 -19.83 11.90 -9.52
N SER A 146 -20.09 13.16 -9.87
CA SER A 146 -21.00 13.55 -10.93
C SER A 146 -20.38 14.63 -11.82
N ASP A 147 -20.86 14.75 -13.06
CA ASP A 147 -20.51 15.84 -13.96
C ASP A 147 -21.17 17.16 -13.53
N ALA A 148 -20.82 18.26 -14.23
CA ALA A 148 -21.37 19.59 -13.95
C ALA A 148 -22.90 19.71 -14.18
N GLN A 149 -23.55 18.67 -14.72
CA GLN A 149 -25.01 18.58 -14.87
C GLN A 149 -25.65 17.64 -13.84
N GLY A 150 -24.89 17.12 -12.88
CA GLY A 150 -25.35 16.19 -11.84
C GLY A 150 -25.57 14.75 -12.33
N LYS A 151 -25.10 14.38 -13.53
CA LYS A 151 -25.13 12.99 -13.99
C LYS A 151 -23.91 12.25 -13.44
N PRO A 152 -23.99 10.93 -13.15
CA PRO A 152 -22.82 10.17 -12.71
C PRO A 152 -21.65 10.35 -13.68
N LEU A 153 -20.46 10.63 -13.13
CA LEU A 153 -19.24 10.73 -13.93
C LEU A 153 -18.88 9.34 -14.47
N PRO A 154 -18.58 9.19 -15.77
CA PRO A 154 -18.11 7.91 -16.30
C PRO A 154 -16.82 7.43 -15.62
N ASN A 155 -16.67 6.11 -15.45
CA ASN A 155 -15.50 5.51 -14.80
C ASN A 155 -14.22 5.63 -15.64
N ASN A 156 -14.34 5.91 -16.95
CA ASN A 156 -13.24 6.17 -17.89
C ASN A 156 -12.83 7.66 -17.98
N VAL A 157 -13.32 8.52 -17.08
CA VAL A 157 -12.89 9.91 -16.95
C VAL A 157 -11.86 10.00 -15.82
N ILE A 158 -10.65 10.46 -16.13
CA ILE A 158 -9.59 10.68 -15.13
C ILE A 158 -9.96 11.89 -14.27
N THR A 159 -10.16 11.69 -12.96
CA THR A 159 -10.36 12.79 -12.00
C THR A 159 -9.02 13.36 -11.57
N ARG A 160 -9.00 14.50 -10.85
CA ARG A 160 -7.78 14.94 -10.15
C ARG A 160 -7.32 13.89 -9.14
N ASP A 161 -6.03 13.93 -8.85
CA ASP A 161 -5.45 13.16 -7.75
C ASP A 161 -5.79 13.80 -6.40
N LEU A 162 -5.79 13.00 -5.34
CA LEU A 162 -5.99 13.44 -3.96
C LEU A 162 -4.72 13.05 -3.22
N TRP A 163 -4.20 13.90 -2.36
CA TRP A 163 -3.01 13.51 -1.61
C TRP A 163 -3.32 12.34 -0.66
N HIS A 164 -2.33 11.47 -0.52
CA HIS A 164 -2.45 10.29 0.30
C HIS A 164 -1.12 10.07 1.01
N ARG A 165 -0.84 10.96 1.95
CA ARG A 165 0.45 11.09 2.64
C ARG A 165 0.37 10.60 4.07
N PHE A 166 1.49 10.15 4.62
CA PHE A 166 1.56 9.44 5.91
C PHE A 166 0.89 10.18 7.08
N TYR A 167 1.26 11.43 7.33
CA TYR A 167 0.73 12.19 8.46
C TYR A 167 -0.68 12.71 8.19
N GLN A 168 -0.95 13.13 6.95
CA GLN A 168 -2.26 13.59 6.52
C GLN A 168 -3.27 12.49 6.75
N ASN A 169 -2.99 11.26 6.32
CA ASN A 169 -3.90 10.14 6.55
C ASN A 169 -4.18 9.90 8.04
N GLN A 170 -3.18 9.99 8.92
CA GLN A 170 -3.39 9.94 10.37
C GLN A 170 -4.26 11.10 10.89
N MET A 171 -4.01 12.32 10.42
CA MET A 171 -4.80 13.51 10.78
C MET A 171 -6.24 13.42 10.27
N GLN A 172 -6.46 12.80 9.11
CA GLN A 172 -7.77 12.55 8.49
C GLN A 172 -8.58 11.49 9.25
N ILE A 173 -7.92 10.37 9.60
CA ILE A 173 -8.46 9.28 10.42
C ILE A 173 -8.78 9.76 11.83
N ALA A 174 -7.99 10.70 12.35
CA ALA A 174 -8.26 11.42 13.59
C ALA A 174 -8.53 10.48 14.78
N ASP A 175 -7.64 9.53 15.01
CA ASP A 175 -7.77 8.51 16.08
C ASP A 175 -9.03 7.62 15.91
N GLY A 176 -9.30 7.21 14.67
CA GLY A 176 -10.39 6.31 14.31
C GLY A 176 -11.77 6.98 14.21
N ARG A 177 -11.87 8.30 14.39
CA ARG A 177 -13.14 9.02 14.20
C ARG A 177 -13.53 9.18 12.73
N ASN A 178 -12.55 9.13 11.82
CA ASN A 178 -12.72 9.31 10.37
C ASN A 178 -13.52 10.57 10.00
N ASP A 179 -13.45 11.61 10.82
CA ASP A 179 -14.27 12.82 10.73
C ASP A 179 -13.48 14.05 10.27
N GLN A 180 -12.22 13.92 9.85
CA GLN A 180 -11.41 15.06 9.41
C GLN A 180 -10.74 14.86 8.05
N PHE A 181 -11.27 13.96 7.21
CA PHE A 181 -10.74 13.73 5.85
C PHE A 181 -10.77 15.02 5.03
N ALA A 182 -11.90 15.72 5.03
CA ALA A 182 -12.06 16.97 4.28
C ALA A 182 -11.22 18.13 4.86
N ALA A 183 -10.94 18.11 6.17
CA ALA A 183 -10.17 19.17 6.83
C ALA A 183 -8.68 19.14 6.46
N TRP A 184 -8.16 17.93 6.29
CA TRP A 184 -6.77 17.63 6.00
C TRP A 184 -6.60 17.05 4.60
N ALA A 185 -7.40 17.52 3.63
CA ALA A 185 -7.30 17.21 2.21
C ALA A 185 -6.63 18.35 1.42
N ASP A 186 -5.92 18.04 0.34
CA ASP A 186 -5.56 19.01 -0.71
C ASP A 186 -6.63 19.10 -1.83
N SER A 187 -7.57 18.14 -1.84
CA SER A 187 -8.66 17.97 -2.79
C SER A 187 -10.03 18.38 -2.22
N GLY A 188 -10.05 18.93 -1.02
CA GLY A 188 -11.24 19.41 -0.32
C GLY A 188 -12.31 18.32 -0.19
N GLY A 189 -13.54 18.64 -0.58
CA GLY A 189 -14.67 17.70 -0.47
C GLY A 189 -14.55 16.43 -1.31
N LEU A 190 -13.64 16.35 -2.29
CA LEU A 190 -13.52 15.19 -3.17
C LEU A 190 -13.23 13.89 -2.40
N VAL A 191 -12.55 13.98 -1.25
CA VAL A 191 -12.28 12.81 -0.38
C VAL A 191 -13.54 12.02 -0.01
N MET A 192 -14.71 12.67 0.04
CA MET A 192 -16.01 12.02 0.35
C MET A 192 -16.72 11.47 -0.90
N GLY A 193 -16.09 11.58 -2.07
CA GLY A 193 -16.63 11.11 -3.34
C GLY A 193 -16.53 9.59 -3.49
N HIS A 194 -17.56 9.00 -4.10
CA HIS A 194 -17.55 7.60 -4.52
C HIS A 194 -18.09 7.42 -5.94
N TYR A 195 -17.60 6.40 -6.64
CA TYR A 195 -18.04 6.09 -8.00
C TYR A 195 -19.40 5.37 -8.00
N ARG A 196 -19.94 5.14 -9.20
CA ARG A 196 -21.03 4.19 -9.38
C ARG A 196 -20.48 2.78 -9.22
N ASN A 197 -20.89 2.14 -8.14
CA ASN A 197 -20.32 0.90 -7.64
C ASN A 197 -21.31 -0.24 -7.91
N SER A 198 -21.20 -0.90 -9.07
CA SER A 198 -22.16 -1.93 -9.48
C SER A 198 -21.56 -2.93 -10.47
N ALA A 199 -22.26 -4.05 -10.66
CA ALA A 199 -21.94 -5.05 -11.67
C ALA A 199 -21.93 -4.52 -13.11
N ASP A 200 -22.65 -3.43 -13.39
CA ASP A 200 -22.72 -2.81 -14.73
C ASP A 200 -21.51 -1.92 -15.03
N THR A 201 -20.79 -1.47 -14.00
CA THR A 201 -19.74 -0.46 -14.12
C THR A 201 -18.34 -0.98 -13.77
N LEU A 202 -18.26 -2.13 -13.10
CA LEU A 202 -17.01 -2.74 -12.66
C LEU A 202 -17.02 -4.25 -12.97
N ARG A 203 -16.05 -4.73 -13.75
CA ARG A 203 -15.84 -6.15 -14.03
C ARG A 203 -15.35 -6.88 -12.80
N LEU A 204 -14.52 -6.24 -11.97
CA LEU A 204 -14.05 -6.81 -10.71
C LEU A 204 -15.18 -7.01 -9.70
N TRP A 205 -16.24 -6.20 -9.75
CA TRP A 205 -17.47 -6.44 -8.99
C TRP A 205 -18.12 -7.79 -9.36
N ASN A 206 -18.12 -8.15 -10.64
CA ASN A 206 -18.64 -9.44 -11.08
C ASN A 206 -17.78 -10.62 -10.59
N LEU A 207 -16.47 -10.43 -10.47
CA LEU A 207 -15.59 -11.41 -9.84
C LEU A 207 -15.85 -11.52 -8.33
N ALA A 208 -16.05 -10.39 -7.63
CA ALA A 208 -16.44 -10.38 -6.21
C ALA A 208 -17.76 -11.16 -5.97
N ARG A 209 -18.74 -11.05 -6.87
CA ARG A 209 -20.00 -11.83 -6.80
C ARG A 209 -19.78 -13.34 -6.98
N GLN A 210 -18.73 -13.75 -7.67
CA GLN A 210 -18.43 -15.16 -7.95
C GLN A 210 -17.55 -15.80 -6.88
N TYR A 211 -16.66 -15.02 -6.26
CA TYR A 211 -15.64 -15.51 -5.32
C TYR A 211 -15.79 -14.84 -3.95
N THR A 212 -14.68 -14.54 -3.27
CA THR A 212 -14.69 -13.90 -1.97
C THR A 212 -14.27 -12.45 -2.07
N LEU A 213 -15.09 -11.55 -1.52
CA LEU A 213 -14.76 -10.16 -1.24
C LEU A 213 -14.37 -10.04 0.24
N CYS A 214 -13.21 -9.45 0.55
CA CYS A 214 -12.81 -9.15 1.92
C CYS A 214 -13.22 -7.71 2.26
N ASP A 215 -14.23 -7.52 3.10
CA ASP A 215 -14.77 -6.19 3.44
C ASP A 215 -14.19 -5.61 4.73
N ASN A 216 -13.17 -6.25 5.29
CA ASN A 216 -12.47 -5.83 6.49
C ASN A 216 -10.94 -5.90 6.29
N PHE A 217 -10.50 -5.52 5.08
CA PHE A 217 -9.10 -5.50 4.64
C PHE A 217 -8.57 -4.06 4.62
N PHE A 218 -7.51 -3.79 5.37
CA PHE A 218 -6.92 -2.47 5.52
C PHE A 218 -5.57 -2.35 4.81
N MET A 219 -5.18 -1.15 4.42
CA MET A 219 -3.80 -0.91 4.00
C MET A 219 -2.86 -1.07 5.22
N ALA A 220 -1.71 -1.71 5.04
CA ALA A 220 -0.84 -2.03 6.18
C ALA A 220 -0.21 -0.79 6.84
N ALA A 221 0.07 0.26 6.07
CA ALA A 221 0.62 1.51 6.58
C ALA A 221 -0.25 2.72 6.21
N PHE A 222 -0.24 3.75 7.04
CA PHE A 222 -0.82 5.06 6.71
C PHE A 222 -0.13 5.66 5.48
N GLY A 223 -0.86 6.49 4.73
CA GLY A 223 -0.29 7.22 3.60
C GLY A 223 -0.04 6.35 2.36
N GLY A 224 1.00 6.72 1.61
CA GLY A 224 1.02 6.57 0.16
C GLY A 224 1.48 5.23 -0.40
N SER A 225 1.40 5.14 -1.73
CA SER A 225 1.73 3.94 -2.51
C SER A 225 3.10 3.38 -2.16
N TRP A 226 4.13 4.23 -2.15
CA TRP A 226 5.51 3.80 -1.91
C TRP A 226 5.67 3.04 -0.58
N LEU A 227 5.12 3.57 0.52
CA LEU A 227 5.23 2.92 1.83
C LEU A 227 4.45 1.61 1.86
N ASN A 228 3.23 1.59 1.31
CA ASN A 228 2.42 0.37 1.27
C ASN A 228 3.01 -0.73 0.37
N HIS A 229 3.76 -0.38 -0.69
CA HIS A 229 4.55 -1.35 -1.46
C HIS A 229 5.73 -1.92 -0.65
N MET A 230 6.40 -1.10 0.17
CA MET A 230 7.45 -1.57 1.09
C MET A 230 6.88 -2.53 2.14
N PHE A 231 5.72 -2.18 2.70
CA PHE A 231 5.03 -3.03 3.65
C PHE A 231 4.55 -4.33 3.00
N LEU A 232 4.07 -4.31 1.76
CA LEU A 232 3.68 -5.53 1.04
C LEU A 232 4.81 -6.57 0.97
N ILE A 233 6.07 -6.16 0.89
CA ILE A 233 7.19 -7.11 0.75
C ILE A 233 8.02 -7.33 2.02
N SER A 234 7.96 -6.43 3.01
CA SER A 234 8.83 -6.50 4.19
C SER A 234 8.14 -6.25 5.54
N ALA A 235 6.92 -5.71 5.53
CA ALA A 235 6.19 -5.25 6.73
C ALA A 235 6.97 -4.23 7.58
N GLN A 236 7.90 -3.49 6.97
CA GLN A 236 8.70 -2.47 7.66
C GLN A 236 8.93 -1.25 6.75
N PRO A 237 9.02 -0.04 7.34
CA PRO A 237 9.39 1.15 6.59
C PRO A 237 10.87 1.11 6.20
N PRO A 238 11.24 1.69 5.06
CA PRO A 238 12.64 1.96 4.75
C PRO A 238 13.28 2.95 5.73
N ILE A 239 14.59 2.88 5.87
CA ILE A 239 15.38 3.75 6.76
C ILE A 239 16.31 4.62 5.92
N TYR A 240 16.42 5.90 6.29
CA TYR A 240 17.48 6.81 5.86
C TYR A 240 18.40 7.07 7.06
N PRO A 241 19.50 6.29 7.21
CA PRO A 241 20.39 6.42 8.34
C PRO A 241 20.97 7.83 8.46
N ASP A 242 21.03 8.35 9.68
CA ASP A 242 21.66 9.65 9.98
C ASP A 242 21.14 10.83 9.13
N ALA A 243 19.89 10.79 8.66
CA ALA A 243 19.31 11.86 7.82
C ALA A 243 19.45 13.26 8.45
N HIS A 244 19.37 13.36 9.77
CA HIS A 244 19.56 14.61 10.55
C HIS A 244 20.98 15.20 10.46
N LYS A 245 22.00 14.40 10.13
CA LYS A 245 23.38 14.85 9.96
C LYS A 245 23.69 15.27 8.51
N HIS A 246 22.86 14.86 7.56
CA HIS A 246 23.08 15.14 6.15
C HIS A 246 22.55 16.54 5.78
N PRO A 247 23.35 17.43 5.16
CA PRO A 247 22.99 18.84 4.96
C PRO A 247 21.72 19.05 4.12
N HIS A 248 21.45 18.15 3.17
CA HIS A 248 20.23 18.17 2.35
C HIS A 248 19.10 17.27 2.89
N ALA A 249 19.38 16.01 3.28
CA ALA A 249 18.34 15.11 3.81
C ALA A 249 17.73 15.59 5.14
N ALA A 250 18.44 16.40 5.95
CA ALA A 250 17.86 16.99 7.15
C ALA A 250 16.63 17.87 6.85
N LYS A 251 16.53 18.43 5.63
CA LYS A 251 15.37 19.22 5.18
C LYS A 251 14.18 18.36 4.74
N LEU A 252 14.39 17.05 4.59
CA LEU A 252 13.37 16.06 4.26
C LEU A 252 12.68 15.48 5.51
N LEU A 253 13.17 15.80 6.71
CA LEU A 253 12.57 15.40 7.97
C LEU A 253 11.29 16.21 8.19
N SER A 254 10.16 15.51 8.32
CA SER A 254 8.87 16.11 8.65
C SER A 254 8.93 16.80 10.01
N LYS A 255 8.23 17.92 10.13
CA LYS A 255 8.06 18.60 11.41
C LYS A 255 6.72 18.23 12.02
N VAL A 256 6.77 17.50 13.13
CA VAL A 256 5.58 17.10 13.89
C VAL A 256 5.38 17.98 15.12
N ASP A 257 4.17 17.99 15.66
CA ASP A 257 3.86 18.70 16.89
C ASP A 257 4.54 18.05 18.10
N GLY A 258 5.15 18.89 18.95
CA GLY A 258 5.89 18.44 20.13
C GLY A 258 7.30 17.92 19.81
N ASP A 259 7.92 17.24 20.78
CA ASP A 259 9.29 16.73 20.68
C ASP A 259 9.35 15.20 20.45
N ASP A 260 8.20 14.53 20.41
CA ASP A 260 8.15 13.10 20.15
C ASP A 260 8.32 12.84 18.64
N PRO A 261 9.42 12.20 18.20
CA PRO A 261 9.60 11.87 16.78
C PRO A 261 8.50 10.93 16.25
N ALA A 262 7.80 10.21 17.13
CA ALA A 262 6.65 9.37 16.81
C ALA A 262 5.30 10.09 16.76
N GLY A 263 5.29 11.42 16.93
CA GLY A 263 4.08 12.24 16.81
C GLY A 263 3.35 12.02 15.48
N THR A 264 2.02 12.03 15.53
CA THR A 264 1.14 11.67 14.41
C THR A 264 0.58 12.88 13.67
N ARG A 265 0.96 14.10 14.07
CA ARG A 265 0.42 15.36 13.54
C ARG A 265 1.54 16.27 13.08
N LEU A 266 1.42 16.78 11.85
CA LEU A 266 2.35 17.78 11.32
C LEU A 266 2.08 19.14 11.94
N THR A 267 3.17 19.87 12.21
CA THR A 267 3.09 21.29 12.56
C THR A 267 2.62 22.09 11.37
N LEU A 268 1.57 22.89 11.58
CA LEU A 268 1.03 23.79 10.56
C LEU A 268 2.01 24.93 10.25
N ALA A 269 2.00 25.38 9.00
CA ALA A 269 2.65 26.65 8.65
C ALA A 269 1.89 27.82 9.30
N ALA A 270 2.60 28.92 9.58
CA ALA A 270 2.00 30.09 10.23
C ALA A 270 0.86 30.73 9.39
N ASP A 271 0.90 30.56 8.07
CA ASP A 271 -0.09 31.06 7.12
C ASP A 271 -1.06 29.97 6.61
N SER A 272 -1.15 28.84 7.34
CA SER A 272 -2.14 27.80 7.07
C SER A 272 -3.55 28.32 7.36
N PRO A 273 -4.54 28.12 6.46
CA PRO A 273 -5.90 28.60 6.71
C PRO A 273 -6.50 27.93 7.95
N ALA A 274 -7.22 28.70 8.77
CA ALA A 274 -7.82 28.19 10.00
C ALA A 274 -8.96 27.20 9.74
N SER A 275 -9.78 27.47 8.71
CA SER A 275 -10.87 26.59 8.28
C SER A 275 -10.54 25.89 6.96
N ALA A 276 -11.01 24.66 6.83
CA ALA A 276 -11.03 23.93 5.56
C ALA A 276 -11.89 24.62 4.50
N LEU A 277 -12.79 25.54 4.87
CA LEU A 277 -13.55 26.33 3.90
C LEU A 277 -12.72 27.45 3.24
N ASP A 278 -11.62 27.86 3.88
CA ASP A 278 -10.80 28.99 3.42
C ASP A 278 -9.66 28.57 2.47
N GLY A 279 -9.38 27.27 2.35
CA GLY A 279 -8.34 26.74 1.48
C GLY A 279 -7.68 25.46 1.99
N PRO A 280 -6.80 24.84 1.19
CA PRO A 280 -6.07 23.65 1.58
C PRO A 280 -5.11 23.95 2.76
N PRO A 281 -4.84 22.97 3.63
CA PRO A 281 -3.93 23.16 4.75
C PRO A 281 -2.48 23.34 4.27
N LYS A 282 -1.69 24.08 5.05
CA LYS A 282 -0.24 24.25 4.84
C LYS A 282 0.53 23.77 6.06
N PHE A 283 1.67 23.12 5.82
CA PHE A 283 2.52 22.57 6.87
C PHE A 283 3.89 23.26 6.89
N ALA A 284 4.49 23.33 8.08
CA ALA A 284 5.82 23.91 8.25
C ALA A 284 6.88 23.09 7.49
N VAL A 285 6.88 21.77 7.67
CA VAL A 285 7.65 20.82 6.86
C VAL A 285 6.89 19.50 6.77
N ASP A 286 6.43 19.16 5.58
CA ASP A 286 5.84 17.86 5.23
C ASP A 286 6.82 17.09 4.34
N GLY A 287 7.69 16.32 4.97
CA GLY A 287 8.80 15.64 4.30
C GLY A 287 8.50 14.16 4.01
N PRO A 288 9.34 13.50 3.19
CA PRO A 288 9.25 12.06 2.99
C PRO A 288 9.81 11.24 4.16
N LEU A 289 10.51 11.88 5.11
CA LEU A 289 11.08 11.20 6.27
C LEU A 289 10.34 11.59 7.56
N THR A 290 10.24 10.66 8.50
CA THR A 290 9.89 10.96 9.89
C THR A 290 11.03 11.71 10.59
N PRO A 291 10.79 12.42 11.71
CA PRO A 291 11.85 13.10 12.46
C PRO A 291 13.03 12.18 12.86
N ASP A 292 12.76 10.90 13.05
CA ASP A 292 13.74 9.85 13.40
C ASP A 292 14.29 9.08 12.18
N GLY A 293 14.00 9.51 10.95
CA GLY A 293 14.70 9.04 9.74
C GLY A 293 14.09 7.82 9.05
N TYR A 294 12.83 7.48 9.32
CA TYR A 294 12.11 6.46 8.53
C TYR A 294 11.47 7.09 7.30
N GLY A 295 11.58 6.43 6.15
CA GLY A 295 10.88 6.82 4.94
C GLY A 295 9.40 6.51 5.05
N VAL A 296 8.56 7.51 4.85
CA VAL A 296 7.09 7.41 4.94
C VAL A 296 6.33 8.01 3.76
N ASN A 297 6.98 8.81 2.91
CA ASN A 297 6.42 9.21 1.60
C ASN A 297 7.45 8.94 0.50
N THR A 298 7.01 9.01 -0.76
CA THR A 298 7.79 8.62 -1.95
C THR A 298 9.21 9.19 -1.97
N MET A 299 10.18 8.27 -2.10
CA MET A 299 11.60 8.54 -2.32
C MET A 299 12.09 7.76 -3.55
N ALA A 300 13.19 8.22 -4.14
CA ALA A 300 13.72 7.62 -5.37
C ALA A 300 14.39 6.28 -5.06
N PRO A 301 14.23 5.26 -5.91
CA PRO A 301 14.99 4.04 -5.76
C PRO A 301 16.48 4.29 -6.02
N PRO A 302 17.37 3.57 -5.32
CA PRO A 302 18.83 3.67 -5.49
C PRO A 302 19.33 3.12 -6.83
N TYR A 303 18.51 2.35 -7.56
CA TYR A 303 18.89 1.69 -8.80
C TYR A 303 17.95 2.07 -9.95
N GLN A 304 18.47 2.12 -11.18
CA GLN A 304 17.66 2.35 -12.37
C GLN A 304 16.71 1.15 -12.63
N PRO A 305 15.47 1.37 -13.08
CA PRO A 305 14.85 2.65 -13.42
C PRO A 305 14.55 3.47 -12.16
N SER A 306 14.93 4.75 -12.20
CA SER A 306 14.71 5.76 -11.18
C SER A 306 14.43 7.09 -11.85
N TYR A 307 13.62 7.94 -11.22
CA TYR A 307 13.44 9.33 -11.67
C TYR A 307 14.63 10.23 -11.32
N VAL A 308 15.61 9.72 -10.56
CA VAL A 308 16.90 10.36 -10.35
C VAL A 308 17.90 9.77 -11.35
N PRO A 309 18.52 10.59 -12.21
CA PRO A 309 19.51 10.10 -13.16
C PRO A 309 20.77 9.59 -12.46
N PRO A 310 21.61 8.78 -13.14
CA PRO A 310 22.93 8.43 -12.65
C PRO A 310 23.83 9.66 -12.45
N ALA A 311 24.80 9.56 -11.55
CA ALA A 311 25.87 10.56 -11.44
C ALA A 311 26.73 10.59 -12.72
N ASP A 312 27.32 11.75 -13.02
CA ASP A 312 28.26 11.93 -14.13
C ASP A 312 29.62 12.47 -13.62
N PRO A 313 30.71 11.66 -13.61
CA PRO A 313 30.75 10.25 -14.02
C PRO A 313 30.16 9.31 -12.96
N GLY A 314 29.53 8.21 -13.39
CA GLY A 314 28.90 7.25 -12.47
C GLY A 314 28.42 5.97 -13.16
N ASN A 315 27.95 5.00 -12.37
CA ASN A 315 27.39 3.76 -12.91
C ASN A 315 25.97 4.02 -13.44
N ALA A 316 25.76 3.87 -14.75
CA ALA A 316 24.48 4.10 -15.41
C ALA A 316 23.31 3.24 -14.89
N ALA A 317 23.59 2.14 -14.16
CA ALA A 317 22.56 1.31 -13.55
C ALA A 317 22.07 1.83 -12.18
N TYR A 318 22.66 2.89 -11.65
CA TYR A 318 22.38 3.45 -10.33
C TYR A 318 21.74 4.83 -10.46
N ALA A 319 20.88 5.20 -9.53
CA ALA A 319 20.55 6.60 -9.32
C ALA A 319 21.76 7.29 -8.66
N ASP A 320 21.94 8.60 -8.84
CA ASP A 320 22.99 9.35 -8.15
C ASP A 320 22.85 9.20 -6.62
N PRO A 321 23.77 8.48 -5.94
CA PRO A 321 23.67 8.25 -4.50
C PRO A 321 23.93 9.52 -3.67
N ALA A 322 24.47 10.59 -4.27
CA ALA A 322 24.63 11.88 -3.62
C ALA A 322 23.34 12.71 -3.63
N ASP A 323 22.35 12.35 -4.45
CA ASP A 323 21.05 13.02 -4.46
C ASP A 323 20.24 12.57 -3.24
N HIS A 324 20.05 13.49 -2.29
CA HIS A 324 19.25 13.29 -1.07
C HIS A 324 17.80 12.79 -1.27
N ARG A 325 17.25 12.84 -2.50
CA ARG A 325 15.95 12.23 -2.83
C ARG A 325 16.02 10.71 -2.97
N VAL A 326 17.22 10.16 -3.21
CA VAL A 326 17.49 8.73 -3.26
C VAL A 326 17.59 8.20 -1.85
N ILE A 327 16.76 7.22 -1.53
CA ILE A 327 16.89 6.54 -0.25
C ILE A 327 18.04 5.51 -0.34
N PRO A 328 18.89 5.39 0.70
CA PRO A 328 19.93 4.37 0.73
C PRO A 328 19.36 2.96 0.50
N PRO A 329 20.13 2.04 -0.10
CA PRO A 329 19.70 0.64 -0.22
C PRO A 329 19.36 0.02 1.14
N GLN A 330 18.21 -0.66 1.19
CA GLN A 330 17.72 -1.34 2.38
C GLN A 330 18.34 -2.73 2.51
N GLY A 331 18.51 -3.18 3.76
CA GLY A 331 19.19 -4.45 4.08
C GLY A 331 18.38 -5.44 4.91
N HIS A 332 17.20 -5.04 5.41
CA HIS A 332 16.31 -5.96 6.13
C HIS A 332 15.65 -6.96 5.17
N ALA A 333 15.23 -8.10 5.71
CA ALA A 333 14.69 -9.19 4.91
C ALA A 333 13.35 -8.82 4.27
N THR A 334 13.16 -9.29 3.04
CA THR A 334 11.91 -9.25 2.29
C THR A 334 11.30 -10.66 2.19
N ILE A 335 10.03 -10.74 1.79
CA ILE A 335 9.38 -12.01 1.46
C ILE A 335 10.10 -12.75 0.32
N GLY A 336 10.71 -12.00 -0.60
CA GLY A 336 11.53 -12.55 -1.68
C GLY A 336 12.76 -13.29 -1.14
N ASP A 337 13.41 -12.75 -0.11
CA ASP A 337 14.53 -13.42 0.56
C ASP A 337 14.07 -14.72 1.23
N ARG A 338 12.94 -14.68 1.95
CA ARG A 338 12.38 -15.88 2.62
C ARG A 338 11.96 -16.97 1.64
N LEU A 339 11.43 -16.60 0.47
CA LEU A 339 11.11 -17.54 -0.61
C LEU A 339 12.37 -18.16 -1.20
N SER A 340 13.39 -17.34 -1.48
CA SER A 340 14.68 -17.80 -2.00
C SER A 340 15.43 -18.73 -1.04
N GLU A 341 15.42 -18.44 0.26
CA GLU A 341 15.97 -19.31 1.32
C GLU A 341 15.35 -20.71 1.31
N LYS A 342 14.09 -20.83 0.88
CA LYS A 342 13.34 -22.09 0.74
C LYS A 342 13.35 -22.66 -0.67
N ASN A 343 14.10 -22.07 -1.59
CA ASN A 343 14.12 -22.43 -3.02
C ASN A 343 12.73 -22.42 -3.68
N VAL A 344 11.83 -21.57 -3.21
CA VAL A 344 10.52 -21.35 -3.82
C VAL A 344 10.70 -20.33 -4.96
N ASP A 345 10.31 -20.68 -6.18
CA ASP A 345 10.40 -19.75 -7.29
C ASP A 345 9.38 -18.62 -7.16
N TRP A 346 9.82 -17.39 -7.41
CA TRP A 346 8.98 -16.21 -7.30
C TRP A 346 9.37 -15.12 -8.29
N ALA A 347 8.49 -14.17 -8.55
CA ALA A 347 8.84 -12.97 -9.30
C ALA A 347 7.90 -11.80 -8.98
N TRP A 348 8.42 -10.59 -9.19
CA TRP A 348 7.62 -9.39 -9.35
C TRP A 348 7.63 -8.96 -10.81
N TYR A 349 6.45 -8.89 -11.42
CA TYR A 349 6.23 -8.38 -12.76
C TYR A 349 5.79 -6.91 -12.69
N SER A 350 6.64 -6.02 -13.19
CA SER A 350 6.39 -4.59 -13.28
C SER A 350 5.93 -4.22 -14.70
N GLY A 351 4.71 -3.69 -14.84
CA GLY A 351 4.24 -3.11 -16.11
C GLY A 351 5.15 -1.98 -16.58
N ALA A 352 5.49 -1.95 -17.87
CA ALA A 352 6.35 -0.95 -18.50
C ALA A 352 7.79 -0.84 -17.94
N TRP A 353 8.31 -1.83 -17.21
CA TRP A 353 9.66 -1.78 -16.64
C TRP A 353 10.77 -1.66 -17.68
N GLN A 354 10.70 -2.50 -18.72
CA GLN A 354 11.70 -2.46 -19.80
C GLN A 354 11.62 -1.16 -20.59
N TYR A 355 10.41 -0.61 -20.74
CA TYR A 355 10.18 0.68 -21.38
C TYR A 355 10.89 1.82 -20.62
N ALA A 356 10.83 1.79 -19.28
CA ALA A 356 11.53 2.75 -18.42
C ALA A 356 13.05 2.59 -18.48
N LEU A 357 13.57 1.35 -18.44
CA LEU A 357 15.02 1.08 -18.54
C LEU A 357 15.62 1.55 -19.87
N GLU A 358 14.86 1.48 -20.95
CA GLU A 358 15.27 1.97 -22.27
C GLU A 358 15.16 3.49 -22.41
N HIS A 359 14.84 4.21 -21.32
CA HIS A 359 14.66 5.67 -21.29
C HIS A 359 13.63 6.16 -22.33
N ARG A 360 12.64 5.32 -22.64
CA ARG A 360 11.53 5.68 -23.52
C ARG A 360 10.38 6.33 -22.75
N ASP A 361 10.51 6.41 -21.43
CA ASP A 361 9.55 7.13 -20.62
C ASP A 361 9.56 8.62 -21.01
N THR A 362 8.53 8.99 -21.75
CA THR A 362 8.41 10.26 -22.48
C THR A 362 7.16 11.03 -22.07
N GLY A 363 6.42 10.54 -21.07
CA GLY A 363 5.19 11.16 -20.59
C GLY A 363 4.16 10.16 -20.07
N MET A 364 2.88 10.47 -20.28
CA MET A 364 1.76 9.90 -19.53
C MET A 364 1.39 8.43 -19.85
N VAL A 365 1.88 7.83 -20.95
CA VAL A 365 1.50 6.47 -21.38
C VAL A 365 2.69 5.80 -22.08
N PRO A 366 3.07 4.55 -21.74
CA PRO A 366 2.44 3.67 -20.74
C PRO A 366 2.75 4.02 -19.28
N ASP A 367 3.65 5.00 -19.04
CA ASP A 367 4.09 5.54 -17.74
C ASP A 367 4.56 4.49 -16.72
N PHE A 368 5.83 4.54 -16.34
CA PHE A 368 6.37 3.65 -15.32
C PHE A 368 6.46 4.36 -13.97
N GLN A 369 5.72 3.84 -12.99
CA GLN A 369 5.75 4.36 -11.63
C GLN A 369 6.96 3.79 -10.86
N TYR A 370 8.07 4.52 -10.89
CA TYR A 370 9.37 4.11 -10.31
C TYR A 370 9.29 3.56 -8.89
N HIS A 371 8.40 4.15 -8.08
CA HIS A 371 8.27 3.84 -6.66
C HIS A 371 7.34 2.65 -6.37
N HIS A 372 6.72 2.05 -7.40
CA HIS A 372 5.88 0.85 -7.27
C HIS A 372 6.64 -0.46 -7.44
N GLN A 373 7.96 -0.43 -7.66
CA GLN A 373 8.79 -1.63 -7.60
C GLN A 373 9.61 -1.62 -6.30
N PRO A 374 9.07 -2.19 -5.20
CA PRO A 374 9.68 -2.08 -3.88
C PRO A 374 11.01 -2.84 -3.75
N PHE A 375 11.21 -3.93 -4.49
CA PHE A 375 12.47 -4.69 -4.43
C PHE A 375 13.65 -3.91 -5.03
N ASN A 376 13.40 -2.91 -5.88
CA ASN A 376 14.45 -2.03 -6.45
C ASN A 376 15.07 -1.08 -5.40
N TYR A 377 14.63 -1.17 -4.14
CA TYR A 377 15.15 -0.43 -3.00
C TYR A 377 16.09 -1.25 -2.10
N PHE A 378 16.24 -2.55 -2.35
CA PHE A 378 16.97 -3.48 -1.47
C PHE A 378 18.28 -3.93 -2.10
N ALA A 379 19.35 -3.98 -1.29
CA ALA A 379 20.70 -4.31 -1.76
C ALA A 379 20.80 -5.69 -2.42
N ASN A 380 20.01 -6.66 -1.96
CA ASN A 380 19.95 -8.01 -2.53
C ASN A 380 19.50 -8.04 -3.99
N TYR A 381 18.84 -6.99 -4.47
CA TYR A 381 18.35 -6.86 -5.85
C TYR A 381 19.04 -5.72 -6.62
N ALA A 382 20.23 -5.31 -6.19
CA ALA A 382 21.07 -4.36 -6.90
C ALA A 382 21.38 -4.83 -8.33
N PRO A 383 21.65 -3.90 -9.28
CA PRO A 383 22.11 -4.25 -10.62
C PRO A 383 23.27 -5.24 -10.60
N GLY A 384 23.22 -6.25 -11.48
CA GLY A 384 24.24 -7.30 -11.58
C GLY A 384 24.02 -8.50 -10.66
N THR A 385 23.13 -8.44 -9.66
CA THR A 385 22.81 -9.59 -8.82
C THR A 385 21.98 -10.64 -9.57
N ASP A 386 22.15 -11.92 -9.19
CA ASP A 386 21.35 -13.03 -9.73
C ASP A 386 19.87 -12.89 -9.31
N ALA A 387 19.63 -12.45 -8.08
CA ALA A 387 18.30 -12.25 -7.54
C ALA A 387 17.52 -11.21 -8.37
N ARG A 388 18.13 -10.07 -8.72
CA ARG A 388 17.50 -9.08 -9.62
C ARG A 388 17.13 -9.71 -10.96
N ARG A 389 18.08 -10.38 -11.62
CA ARG A 389 17.86 -10.97 -12.95
C ARG A 389 16.76 -12.02 -12.97
N LYS A 390 16.65 -12.82 -11.91
CA LYS A 390 15.67 -13.91 -11.82
C LYS A 390 14.27 -13.43 -11.44
N HIS A 391 14.20 -12.46 -10.52
CA HIS A 391 12.96 -12.16 -9.81
C HIS A 391 12.32 -10.82 -10.18
N LEU A 392 13.08 -9.82 -10.66
CA LEU A 392 12.51 -8.55 -11.09
C LEU A 392 12.30 -8.58 -12.60
N ARG A 393 11.05 -8.80 -13.01
CA ARG A 393 10.68 -9.06 -14.39
C ARG A 393 9.86 -7.91 -14.97
N ASP A 394 10.10 -7.61 -16.24
CA ASP A 394 9.23 -6.76 -17.01
C ASP A 394 7.95 -7.52 -17.34
N ALA A 395 6.80 -6.93 -16.99
CA ALA A 395 5.51 -7.46 -17.41
C ALA A 395 5.18 -7.09 -18.86
N GLY A 396 5.82 -6.07 -19.43
CA GLY A 396 5.45 -5.52 -20.72
C GLY A 396 4.29 -4.53 -20.62
N VAL A 397 3.57 -4.33 -21.72
CA VAL A 397 2.54 -3.29 -21.85
C VAL A 397 1.24 -3.81 -22.47
N GLY A 398 0.12 -3.21 -22.10
CA GLY A 398 -1.21 -3.47 -22.67
C GLY A 398 -1.81 -4.81 -22.26
N ASP A 399 -2.79 -5.26 -23.05
CA ASP A 399 -3.67 -6.39 -22.76
C ASP A 399 -3.33 -7.68 -23.53
N GLU A 400 -2.35 -7.62 -24.44
CA GLU A 400 -2.06 -8.72 -25.38
C GLU A 400 -0.81 -9.50 -24.97
N PRO A 401 -0.80 -10.85 -25.06
CA PRO A 401 0.38 -11.66 -24.77
C PRO A 401 1.63 -11.27 -25.58
N SER A 402 1.45 -10.76 -26.81
CA SER A 402 2.57 -10.32 -27.65
C SER A 402 3.30 -9.08 -27.13
N THR A 403 2.64 -8.26 -26.30
CA THR A 403 3.21 -7.03 -25.74
C THR A 403 3.35 -7.07 -24.21
N ASN A 404 2.59 -7.96 -23.55
CA ASN A 404 2.58 -8.18 -22.12
C ASN A 404 3.10 -9.59 -21.80
N ARG A 405 4.37 -9.66 -21.40
CA ARG A 405 5.08 -10.89 -21.04
C ARG A 405 4.47 -11.60 -19.84
N PHE A 406 3.87 -10.88 -18.89
CA PHE A 406 3.18 -11.51 -17.77
C PHE A 406 1.98 -12.33 -18.26
N ILE A 407 1.16 -11.76 -19.16
CA ILE A 407 0.06 -12.50 -19.81
C ILE A 407 0.61 -13.67 -20.64
N ALA A 408 1.70 -13.49 -21.38
CA ALA A 408 2.33 -14.59 -22.12
C ALA A 408 2.83 -15.74 -21.23
N ASP A 409 3.32 -15.44 -20.02
CA ASP A 409 3.72 -16.44 -19.05
C ASP A 409 2.52 -17.14 -18.39
N ILE A 410 1.42 -16.42 -18.15
CA ILE A 410 0.14 -17.00 -17.73
C ILE A 410 -0.33 -18.04 -18.75
N ASP A 411 -0.45 -17.65 -20.01
CA ASP A 411 -1.00 -18.48 -21.08
C ASP A 411 -0.16 -19.74 -21.33
N ALA A 412 1.15 -19.63 -21.12
CA ALA A 412 2.08 -20.73 -21.30
C ALA A 412 2.28 -21.60 -20.03
N GLY A 413 1.65 -21.26 -18.90
CA GLY A 413 1.83 -22.00 -17.66
C GLY A 413 3.22 -21.86 -17.03
N ARG A 414 3.83 -20.69 -17.16
CA ARG A 414 5.19 -20.39 -16.68
C ARG A 414 5.23 -19.50 -15.44
N LEU A 415 4.10 -19.26 -14.77
CA LEU A 415 4.12 -18.46 -13.56
C LEU A 415 4.90 -19.15 -12.45
N PRO A 416 5.77 -18.41 -11.74
CA PRO A 416 6.38 -18.87 -10.49
C PRO A 416 5.34 -19.26 -9.43
N ALA A 417 5.80 -19.92 -8.36
CA ALA A 417 4.94 -20.32 -7.25
C ALA A 417 4.36 -19.10 -6.52
N VAL A 418 5.12 -18.01 -6.40
CA VAL A 418 4.64 -16.73 -5.88
C VAL A 418 4.91 -15.62 -6.88
N THR A 419 3.86 -14.99 -7.36
CA THR A 419 3.95 -13.94 -8.38
C THR A 419 3.28 -12.67 -7.91
N PHE A 420 4.00 -11.57 -7.94
CA PHE A 420 3.45 -10.23 -7.74
C PHE A 420 3.31 -9.55 -9.10
N TYR A 421 2.21 -8.84 -9.31
CA TYR A 421 1.97 -8.09 -10.53
C TYR A 421 1.51 -6.67 -10.23
N LYS A 422 2.22 -5.70 -10.80
CA LYS A 422 1.85 -4.30 -10.81
C LYS A 422 1.54 -3.86 -12.24
N PRO A 423 0.28 -3.49 -12.58
CA PRO A 423 -0.06 -2.94 -13.89
C PRO A 423 0.76 -1.70 -14.24
N GLN A 424 0.90 -1.42 -15.54
CA GLN A 424 1.49 -0.16 -16.01
C GLN A 424 0.69 1.06 -15.52
N GLY A 425 1.30 2.25 -15.51
CA GLY A 425 0.74 3.46 -14.90
C GLY A 425 -0.69 3.74 -15.31
N ASN A 426 -0.98 3.89 -16.60
CA ASN A 426 -2.32 4.22 -17.06
C ASN A 426 -3.37 3.08 -16.94
N LEU A 427 -2.98 1.90 -16.43
CA LEU A 427 -3.86 0.73 -16.22
C LEU A 427 -3.93 0.31 -14.74
N ASN A 428 -3.41 1.12 -13.82
CA ASN A 428 -3.37 0.80 -12.40
C ASN A 428 -4.56 1.38 -11.60
N MET A 429 -5.40 2.22 -12.22
CA MET A 429 -6.54 2.97 -11.64
C MET A 429 -6.21 4.20 -10.79
N HIS A 430 -4.96 4.60 -10.58
CA HIS A 430 -4.62 5.79 -9.78
C HIS A 430 -5.33 7.06 -10.27
N ALA A 431 -5.98 7.80 -9.37
CA ALA A 431 -6.63 9.07 -9.71
C ALA A 431 -5.58 10.09 -10.22
N GLY A 432 -5.94 11.01 -11.11
CA GLY A 432 -5.01 12.01 -11.63
C GLY A 432 -4.28 11.62 -12.90
N TYR A 433 -3.97 10.33 -13.13
CA TYR A 433 -3.31 9.88 -14.36
C TYR A 433 -3.87 8.58 -14.96
N ALA A 434 -4.69 7.82 -14.23
CA ALA A 434 -5.42 6.67 -14.74
C ALA A 434 -6.92 6.77 -14.40
N ASP A 435 -7.73 6.04 -15.17
CA ASP A 435 -9.17 5.93 -14.94
C ASP A 435 -9.54 4.56 -14.35
N VAL A 436 -10.71 4.48 -13.72
CA VAL A 436 -11.16 3.25 -13.03
C VAL A 436 -11.48 2.16 -14.04
N GLU A 437 -12.14 2.50 -15.14
CA GLU A 437 -12.65 1.52 -16.09
C GLU A 437 -11.53 0.78 -16.84
N SER A 438 -10.50 1.50 -17.27
CA SER A 438 -9.35 0.94 -17.99
C SER A 438 -8.55 0.00 -17.12
N GLY A 439 -8.28 0.37 -15.86
CA GLY A 439 -7.62 -0.53 -14.92
C GLY A 439 -8.49 -1.73 -14.52
N ASP A 440 -9.80 -1.52 -14.32
CA ASP A 440 -10.76 -2.60 -14.01
C ASP A 440 -10.82 -3.63 -15.14
N ARG A 441 -10.91 -3.15 -16.38
CA ARG A 441 -10.87 -3.99 -17.58
C ARG A 441 -9.57 -4.77 -17.68
N HIS A 442 -8.44 -4.10 -17.52
CA HIS A 442 -7.12 -4.72 -17.64
C HIS A 442 -6.92 -5.82 -16.58
N ILE A 443 -7.19 -5.53 -15.31
CA ILE A 443 -7.03 -6.50 -14.22
C ILE A 443 -8.01 -7.67 -14.40
N ALA A 444 -9.26 -7.41 -14.78
CA ALA A 444 -10.22 -8.49 -15.06
C ALA A 444 -9.76 -9.37 -16.25
N ASN A 445 -9.16 -8.78 -17.28
CA ASN A 445 -8.58 -9.51 -18.42
C ASN A 445 -7.44 -10.43 -17.95
N VAL A 446 -6.49 -9.91 -17.18
CA VAL A 446 -5.39 -10.69 -16.58
C VAL A 446 -5.91 -11.86 -15.74
N ILE A 447 -6.91 -11.62 -14.89
CA ILE A 447 -7.54 -12.67 -14.07
C ILE A 447 -8.18 -13.73 -14.96
N GLU A 448 -8.83 -13.34 -16.06
CA GLU A 448 -9.44 -14.29 -17.00
C GLU A 448 -8.39 -15.13 -17.73
N HIS A 449 -7.26 -14.57 -18.13
CA HIS A 449 -6.11 -15.34 -18.62
C HIS A 449 -5.64 -16.36 -17.59
N ILE A 450 -5.53 -15.98 -16.30
CA ILE A 450 -5.12 -16.91 -15.24
C ILE A 450 -6.14 -18.04 -15.09
N ARG A 451 -7.45 -17.74 -15.14
CA ARG A 451 -8.54 -18.72 -15.02
C ARG A 451 -8.59 -19.71 -16.18
N ARG A 452 -8.21 -19.29 -17.38
CA ARG A 452 -8.12 -20.14 -18.57
C ARG A 452 -6.77 -20.86 -18.68
N GLY A 453 -5.76 -20.35 -17.99
CA GLY A 453 -4.40 -20.86 -18.02
C GLY A 453 -4.27 -22.25 -17.39
N PRO A 454 -3.20 -22.97 -17.75
CA PRO A 454 -2.99 -24.37 -17.33
C PRO A 454 -2.73 -24.52 -15.81
N GLN A 455 -2.40 -23.44 -15.11
CA GLN A 455 -2.07 -23.44 -13.68
C GLN A 455 -3.29 -23.16 -12.78
N TRP A 456 -4.45 -22.76 -13.33
CA TRP A 456 -5.62 -22.28 -12.59
C TRP A 456 -6.06 -23.20 -11.44
N ALA A 457 -6.04 -24.52 -11.67
CA ALA A 457 -6.55 -25.52 -10.73
C ALA A 457 -5.90 -25.47 -9.33
N ASN A 458 -4.70 -24.88 -9.23
CA ASN A 458 -3.94 -24.76 -7.99
C ASN A 458 -3.52 -23.31 -7.68
N THR A 459 -4.23 -22.32 -8.24
CA THR A 459 -3.92 -20.90 -8.08
C THR A 459 -4.83 -20.21 -7.06
N VAL A 460 -4.24 -19.38 -6.21
CA VAL A 460 -4.95 -18.37 -5.40
C VAL A 460 -4.53 -16.99 -5.88
N ILE A 461 -5.47 -16.19 -6.34
CA ILE A 461 -5.25 -14.79 -6.70
C ILE A 461 -5.73 -13.92 -5.55
N VAL A 462 -4.87 -13.01 -5.09
CA VAL A 462 -5.24 -11.90 -4.21
C VAL A 462 -5.18 -10.62 -5.04
N MET A 463 -6.34 -10.03 -5.35
CA MET A 463 -6.43 -8.74 -6.02
C MET A 463 -6.77 -7.69 -4.98
N THR A 464 -5.89 -6.72 -4.77
CA THR A 464 -6.15 -5.61 -3.83
C THR A 464 -5.60 -4.31 -4.39
N HIS A 465 -5.98 -3.21 -3.76
CA HIS A 465 -5.32 -1.92 -3.95
C HIS A 465 -4.16 -1.82 -2.97
N ASP A 466 -3.27 -0.87 -3.21
CA ASP A 466 -2.15 -0.62 -2.34
C ASP A 466 -2.52 0.21 -1.11
N GLU A 467 -3.29 1.26 -1.33
CA GLU A 467 -3.81 2.15 -0.30
C GLU A 467 -5.08 2.90 -0.77
N ASN A 468 -5.60 3.79 0.08
CA ASN A 468 -6.93 4.35 -0.07
C ASN A 468 -7.03 5.58 -0.99
N GLY A 469 -5.92 6.14 -1.46
CA GLY A 469 -5.84 7.26 -2.40
C GLY A 469 -6.35 8.57 -1.82
N GLY A 470 -6.44 8.68 -0.49
CA GLY A 470 -7.04 9.83 0.18
C GLY A 470 -8.57 9.79 0.20
N TRP A 471 -9.20 8.78 -0.41
CA TRP A 471 -10.64 8.57 -0.38
C TRP A 471 -11.09 8.10 1.01
N TRP A 472 -12.21 8.64 1.48
CA TRP A 472 -12.79 8.34 2.77
C TRP A 472 -13.38 6.92 2.81
N ASP A 473 -13.40 6.34 4.01
CA ASP A 473 -14.13 5.12 4.34
C ASP A 473 -14.77 5.29 5.73
N PRO A 474 -16.03 4.85 5.93
CA PRO A 474 -16.72 4.95 7.23
C PRO A 474 -16.13 4.03 8.29
N VAL A 475 -15.43 2.95 7.89
CA VAL A 475 -14.90 1.99 8.85
C VAL A 475 -13.54 2.47 9.34
N ALA A 476 -13.49 2.78 10.63
CA ALA A 476 -12.26 3.13 11.33
C ALA A 476 -11.24 1.99 11.21
N PRO A 477 -9.98 2.28 10.87
CA PRO A 477 -8.94 1.27 10.94
C PRO A 477 -8.70 0.84 12.39
N PRO A 478 -8.40 -0.44 12.63
CA PRO A 478 -8.07 -0.92 13.97
C PRO A 478 -6.75 -0.32 14.44
N ALA A 479 -6.62 -0.10 15.75
CA ALA A 479 -5.39 0.42 16.34
C ALA A 479 -4.24 -0.60 16.21
N GLY A 480 -3.29 -0.30 15.32
CA GLY A 480 -2.10 -1.10 15.06
C GLY A 480 -0.82 -0.51 15.65
N ASP A 481 0.31 -0.72 14.96
CA ASP A 481 1.58 -0.10 15.35
C ASP A 481 1.64 1.37 14.90
N ARG A 482 2.80 2.02 15.07
CA ARG A 482 3.01 3.42 14.63
C ARG A 482 2.78 3.61 13.12
N TRP A 483 2.89 2.55 12.33
CA TRP A 483 2.86 2.64 10.88
C TRP A 483 1.46 2.47 10.32
N GLY A 484 0.57 1.75 10.99
CA GLY A 484 -0.80 1.49 10.55
C GLY A 484 -1.46 0.37 11.37
N PRO A 485 -2.55 -0.25 10.89
CA PRO A 485 -3.17 -0.07 9.58
C PRO A 485 -3.72 1.32 9.30
N GLY A 486 -3.77 1.68 8.03
CA GLY A 486 -4.53 2.83 7.53
C GLY A 486 -5.93 2.44 7.07
N SER A 487 -6.59 3.30 6.31
CA SER A 487 -7.96 3.14 5.80
C SER A 487 -8.23 1.79 5.11
N ARG A 488 -9.50 1.37 5.12
CA ARG A 488 -9.97 0.15 4.47
C ARG A 488 -9.86 0.26 2.93
N ILE A 489 -9.45 -0.82 2.28
CA ILE A 489 -9.24 -0.91 0.82
C ILE A 489 -9.93 -2.16 0.24
N PRO A 490 -10.28 -2.18 -1.06
CA PRO A 490 -10.86 -3.36 -1.69
C PRO A 490 -9.85 -4.50 -1.81
N ALA A 491 -10.25 -5.71 -1.38
CA ALA A 491 -9.49 -6.94 -1.59
C ALA A 491 -10.40 -8.12 -1.98
N LEU A 492 -10.02 -8.86 -3.01
CA LEU A 492 -10.71 -10.06 -3.50
C LEU A 492 -9.77 -11.26 -3.42
N VAL A 493 -10.32 -12.41 -3.03
CA VAL A 493 -9.65 -13.71 -3.14
C VAL A 493 -10.36 -14.55 -4.21
N ILE A 494 -9.64 -14.86 -5.29
CA ILE A 494 -10.16 -15.53 -6.49
C ILE A 494 -9.37 -16.82 -6.70
N SER A 495 -10.05 -17.96 -6.59
CA SER A 495 -9.41 -19.28 -6.64
C SER A 495 -10.45 -20.37 -6.88
N PRO A 496 -10.09 -21.56 -7.41
CA PRO A 496 -10.91 -22.75 -7.28
C PRO A 496 -11.32 -23.03 -5.83
N PHE A 497 -10.41 -22.75 -4.89
CA PHE A 497 -10.59 -22.93 -3.44
C PHE A 497 -11.29 -21.77 -2.74
N ALA A 498 -11.51 -20.62 -3.40
CA ALA A 498 -12.15 -19.50 -2.72
C ALA A 498 -13.63 -19.80 -2.47
N LYS A 499 -14.13 -19.44 -1.29
CA LYS A 499 -15.57 -19.44 -0.99
C LYS A 499 -16.29 -18.63 -2.07
N LYS A 500 -17.43 -19.14 -2.56
CA LYS A 500 -18.15 -18.55 -3.70
C LYS A 500 -19.26 -17.63 -3.23
N GLY A 501 -19.36 -16.45 -3.84
CA GLY A 501 -20.37 -15.43 -3.48
C GLY A 501 -20.32 -15.07 -2.00
N TYR A 502 -19.12 -15.01 -1.42
CA TYR A 502 -18.89 -14.86 0.01
C TYR A 502 -18.29 -13.50 0.32
N VAL A 503 -18.71 -12.90 1.44
CA VAL A 503 -18.06 -11.71 1.99
C VAL A 503 -17.34 -12.13 3.27
N ASP A 504 -16.02 -12.04 3.25
CA ASP A 504 -15.18 -12.31 4.40
C ASP A 504 -15.00 -11.04 5.24
N HIS A 505 -15.36 -11.15 6.51
CA HIS A 505 -15.30 -10.07 7.46
C HIS A 505 -14.15 -10.18 8.47
N THR A 506 -13.26 -11.16 8.28
CA THR A 506 -12.04 -11.31 9.06
C THR A 506 -11.18 -10.06 8.88
N MET A 507 -10.62 -9.55 9.98
CA MET A 507 -9.72 -8.40 9.90
C MET A 507 -8.42 -8.83 9.21
N TYR A 508 -8.11 -8.15 8.12
CA TYR A 508 -6.89 -8.31 7.35
C TYR A 508 -6.23 -6.96 7.13
N ASP A 509 -4.95 -7.02 6.81
CA ASP A 509 -4.25 -5.91 6.18
C ASP A 509 -3.34 -6.41 5.05
N THR A 510 -2.65 -5.51 4.35
CA THR A 510 -1.70 -5.90 3.28
C THR A 510 -0.69 -6.97 3.73
N ASN A 511 -0.28 -6.98 5.01
CA ASN A 511 0.65 -8.00 5.52
C ASN A 511 0.01 -9.37 5.74
N SER A 512 -1.31 -9.49 5.69
CA SER A 512 -2.02 -10.77 5.64
C SER A 512 -1.64 -11.60 4.41
N ILE A 513 -1.22 -10.95 3.32
CA ILE A 513 -0.66 -11.60 2.12
C ILE A 513 0.67 -12.29 2.45
N LEU A 514 1.54 -11.63 3.23
CA LEU A 514 2.81 -12.20 3.69
C LEU A 514 2.57 -13.40 4.61
N ARG A 515 1.58 -13.30 5.50
CA ARG A 515 1.18 -14.40 6.38
C ARG A 515 0.71 -15.62 5.56
N PHE A 516 -0.12 -15.38 4.55
CA PHE A 516 -0.61 -16.43 3.66
C PHE A 516 0.53 -17.13 2.93
N ILE A 517 1.41 -16.37 2.26
CA ILE A 517 2.59 -16.90 1.54
C ILE A 517 3.47 -17.70 2.50
N SER A 518 3.78 -17.15 3.67
CA SER A 518 4.60 -17.82 4.69
C SER A 518 3.97 -19.11 5.20
N ARG A 519 2.65 -19.15 5.39
CA ARG A 519 1.93 -20.34 5.83
C ARG A 519 1.95 -21.45 4.77
N VAL A 520 1.63 -21.11 3.52
CA VAL A 520 1.62 -22.05 2.39
C VAL A 520 3.01 -22.67 2.19
N HIS A 521 4.08 -21.88 2.26
CA HIS A 521 5.43 -22.36 1.95
C HIS A 521 6.29 -22.71 3.18
N GLY A 522 5.76 -22.55 4.40
CA GLY A 522 6.51 -22.83 5.64
C GLY A 522 7.75 -21.96 5.80
N LEU A 523 7.61 -20.66 5.48
CA LEU A 523 8.69 -19.68 5.56
C LEU A 523 8.94 -19.21 7.00
N ALA A 524 10.15 -18.74 7.27
CA ALA A 524 10.43 -18.02 8.50
C ALA A 524 9.65 -16.68 8.51
N PRO A 525 9.14 -16.22 9.67
CA PRO A 525 8.46 -14.94 9.76
C PRO A 525 9.42 -13.79 9.44
N LEU A 526 8.88 -12.73 8.85
CA LEU A 526 9.58 -11.45 8.72
C LEU A 526 9.51 -10.70 10.05
N ASP A 527 10.59 -10.02 10.41
CA ASP A 527 10.68 -9.30 11.68
C ASP A 527 9.57 -8.23 11.80
N GLY A 528 9.20 -7.58 10.69
CA GLY A 528 8.09 -6.62 10.64
C GLY A 528 6.74 -7.24 10.97
N VAL A 529 6.47 -8.43 10.43
CA VAL A 529 5.23 -9.18 10.70
C VAL A 529 5.17 -9.60 12.17
N ALA A 530 6.30 -10.03 12.74
CA ALA A 530 6.41 -10.41 14.15
C ALA A 530 6.29 -9.20 15.10
N ALA A 531 6.93 -8.08 14.78
CA ALA A 531 6.83 -6.83 15.54
C ALA A 531 5.39 -6.31 15.56
N ARG A 532 4.69 -6.39 14.41
CA ARG A 532 3.29 -6.03 14.30
C ARG A 532 2.39 -6.93 15.13
N ASP A 533 2.57 -8.25 15.08
CA ASP A 533 1.83 -9.19 15.95
C ASP A 533 1.98 -8.84 17.42
N LYS A 534 3.22 -8.55 17.84
CA LYS A 534 3.52 -8.12 19.20
C LYS A 534 2.82 -6.82 19.56
N ALA A 535 2.77 -5.84 18.65
CA ALA A 535 2.08 -4.57 18.89
C ALA A 535 0.58 -4.77 19.13
N PHE A 536 -0.08 -5.60 18.31
CA PHE A 536 -1.50 -5.97 18.53
C PHE A 536 -1.69 -6.69 19.86
N ALA A 537 -0.86 -7.70 20.16
CA ALA A 537 -0.96 -8.48 21.39
C ALA A 537 -0.75 -7.64 22.65
N LEU A 538 0.19 -6.69 22.65
CA LEU A 538 0.45 -5.78 23.78
C LEU A 538 -0.76 -4.90 24.14
N ARG A 539 -1.72 -4.74 23.22
CA ARG A 539 -2.98 -4.01 23.44
C ARG A 539 -4.18 -4.93 23.65
N GLY A 540 -3.96 -6.24 23.77
CA GLY A 540 -5.03 -7.22 23.90
C GLY A 540 -5.86 -7.41 22.62
N ALA A 541 -5.35 -6.98 21.46
CA ALA A 541 -6.03 -7.14 20.17
C ALA A 541 -5.53 -8.39 19.43
N THR A 542 -6.42 -9.02 18.67
CA THR A 542 -6.04 -10.10 17.75
C THR A 542 -5.31 -9.51 16.55
N PRO A 543 -4.13 -10.03 16.16
CA PRO A 543 -3.46 -9.58 14.95
C PRO A 543 -4.26 -9.90 13.66
N PRO A 544 -3.90 -9.26 12.53
CA PRO A 544 -4.51 -9.58 11.23
C PRO A 544 -4.44 -11.07 10.89
N GLY A 545 -5.49 -11.57 10.24
CA GLY A 545 -5.53 -12.94 9.75
C GLY A 545 -4.61 -13.20 8.56
N ASP A 546 -4.71 -14.37 7.94
CA ASP A 546 -3.79 -14.82 6.87
C ASP A 546 -4.50 -15.21 5.56
N LEU A 547 -5.70 -14.66 5.32
CA LEU A 547 -6.56 -14.95 4.16
C LEU A 547 -7.07 -16.40 4.05
N THR A 548 -6.70 -17.31 4.96
CA THR A 548 -7.18 -18.70 4.87
C THR A 548 -8.69 -18.83 5.07
N ASN A 549 -9.32 -17.90 5.81
CA ASN A 549 -10.77 -17.89 5.99
C ASN A 549 -11.55 -17.57 4.70
N ALA A 550 -10.89 -17.00 3.68
CA ALA A 550 -11.50 -16.79 2.37
C ALA A 550 -11.55 -18.08 1.53
N LEU A 551 -10.93 -19.16 1.99
CA LEU A 551 -10.82 -20.42 1.28
C LEU A 551 -11.72 -21.51 1.89
N ASP A 552 -12.16 -22.41 1.04
CA ASP A 552 -12.75 -23.71 1.33
C ASP A 552 -11.80 -24.78 0.79
N LEU A 553 -11.13 -25.48 1.70
CA LEU A 553 -10.05 -26.42 1.40
C LEU A 553 -10.46 -27.90 1.56
N GLY A 554 -11.75 -28.18 1.80
CA GLY A 554 -12.28 -29.53 2.04
C GLY A 554 -12.26 -29.96 3.51
#